data_AF-A0A950UNU5-F1
#
_entry.id   AF-A0A950UNU5-F1
#
_cell.length_a   1.000
_cell.length_b   1.000
_cell.length_c   1.000
_cell.angle_alpha   90.00
_cell.angle_beta   90.00
_cell.angle_gamma   90.00
#
_symmetry.space_group_name_H-M   'P 1'
#
loop_
_entity.id
_entity.type
_entity.pdbx_description
1 polymer ?
#
loop_
_entity_poly.entity_id
_entity_poly.type
_entity_poly.pdbx_seq_one_letter_code
_entity_poly.pdbx_strand_id
1 'polypeptide(L)'
;MCGIVGYIGRRDSVPIILDALRRLEYRGYDSAGIAVIDSAGALAGSKAEGKLSRLAERLSNGSPLSGAVGLGHTRWATHGAPSDANAHPHLDCTGRIAVVHNGIIENYSSLRARLIELGHTFASQTDTEVLAHLIELHYDGALEEAVRRSVAEVRGAYALGVISSDDPDHLVFARNGASPLVLGIGDGEMFVASDTPAILPYTRREIVLAEGEMLVVG
;
A
#
# COMPACT_ATOMS: atom_id res chain seq x y z
N MET A 1 -8.37 -1.29 13.41
CA MET A 1 -7.79 -2.27 12.46
C MET A 1 -7.64 -1.57 11.13
N CYS A 2 -6.49 -1.67 10.47
CA CYS A 2 -6.22 -1.00 9.19
C CYS A 2 -6.95 -1.64 7.99
N GLY A 3 -6.94 -0.95 6.84
CA GLY A 3 -7.47 -1.41 5.57
C GLY A 3 -6.47 -1.24 4.42
N ILE A 4 -6.23 -2.28 3.62
CA ILE A 4 -5.46 -2.23 2.37
C ILE A 4 -6.44 -2.40 1.21
N VAL A 5 -6.26 -1.61 0.14
CA VAL A 5 -6.91 -1.78 -1.15
C VAL A 5 -5.88 -1.59 -2.25
N GLY A 6 -5.92 -2.41 -3.29
CA GLY A 6 -5.24 -2.20 -4.55
C GLY A 6 -6.14 -2.46 -5.73
N TYR A 7 -5.89 -1.77 -6.83
CA TYR A 7 -6.61 -1.91 -8.08
C TYR A 7 -5.64 -1.83 -9.25
N ILE A 8 -5.81 -2.73 -10.21
CA ILE A 8 -5.16 -2.69 -11.52
C ILE A 8 -6.19 -3.04 -12.60
N GLY A 9 -6.30 -2.24 -13.64
CA GLY A 9 -7.28 -2.44 -14.70
C GLY A 9 -7.28 -1.31 -15.71
N ARG A 10 -8.45 -1.00 -16.27
CA ARG A 10 -8.62 0.03 -17.32
C ARG A 10 -9.33 1.29 -16.85
N ARG A 11 -9.97 1.24 -15.67
CA ARG A 11 -10.74 2.36 -15.12
C ARG A 11 -9.83 3.22 -14.26
N ASP A 12 -10.29 4.42 -13.93
CA ASP A 12 -9.62 5.20 -12.90
C ASP A 12 -9.69 4.48 -11.54
N SER A 13 -8.53 4.22 -10.97
CA SER A 13 -8.34 3.53 -9.70
C SER A 13 -8.82 4.37 -8.52
N VAL A 14 -8.79 5.71 -8.59
CA VAL A 14 -9.04 6.58 -7.44
C VAL A 14 -10.47 6.44 -6.90
N PRO A 15 -11.55 6.52 -7.71
CA PRO A 15 -12.91 6.32 -7.22
C PRO A 15 -13.15 4.92 -6.66
N ILE A 16 -12.52 3.91 -7.26
CA ILE A 16 -12.62 2.49 -6.87
C ILE A 16 -11.98 2.28 -5.50
N ILE A 17 -10.75 2.75 -5.33
CA ILE A 17 -9.99 2.65 -4.09
C ILE A 17 -10.72 3.42 -2.97
N LEU A 18 -11.23 4.62 -3.23
CA LEU A 18 -11.97 5.39 -2.22
C LEU A 18 -13.27 4.69 -1.79
N ASP A 19 -14.04 4.11 -2.71
CA ASP A 19 -15.23 3.33 -2.36
C ASP A 19 -14.89 2.08 -1.55
N ALA A 20 -13.86 1.35 -1.96
CA ALA A 20 -13.37 0.19 -1.24
C ALA A 20 -12.86 0.54 0.17
N LEU A 21 -12.11 1.64 0.32
CA LEU A 21 -11.68 2.13 1.64
C LEU A 21 -12.86 2.57 2.52
N ARG A 22 -13.91 3.21 1.95
CA ARG A 22 -15.15 3.52 2.70
C ARG A 22 -15.75 2.29 3.34
N ARG A 23 -15.71 1.16 2.62
CA ARG A 23 -16.24 -0.13 3.09
C ARG A 23 -15.39 -0.78 4.18
N LEU A 24 -14.18 -0.29 4.41
CA LEU A 24 -13.30 -0.73 5.50
C LEU A 24 -13.36 0.20 6.72
N GLU A 25 -14.07 1.34 6.65
CA GLU A 25 -14.12 2.32 7.75
C GLU A 25 -14.69 1.76 9.06
N TYR A 26 -15.54 0.74 8.98
CA TYR A 26 -16.13 0.09 10.15
C TYR A 26 -15.07 -0.55 11.08
N ARG A 27 -13.86 -0.80 10.58
CA ARG A 27 -12.70 -1.31 11.34
C ARG A 27 -12.01 -0.24 12.20
N GLY A 28 -12.37 1.02 11.98
CA GLY A 28 -11.77 2.21 12.60
C GLY A 28 -10.38 2.54 12.07
N TYR A 29 -10.03 3.83 12.05
CA TYR A 29 -8.75 4.36 11.55
C TYR A 29 -8.56 5.82 12.01
N ASP A 30 -7.33 6.32 11.94
CA ASP A 30 -6.93 7.69 12.29
C ASP A 30 -6.34 8.48 11.11
N SER A 31 -6.05 7.83 9.99
CA SER A 31 -5.52 8.46 8.78
C SER A 31 -5.77 7.60 7.55
N ALA A 32 -5.69 8.20 6.36
CA ALA A 32 -5.87 7.50 5.08
C ALA A 32 -4.98 8.08 3.99
N GLY A 33 -4.72 7.28 2.95
CA GLY A 33 -4.00 7.76 1.77
C GLY A 33 -4.14 6.85 0.57
N ILE A 34 -3.65 7.36 -0.57
CA ILE A 34 -3.67 6.70 -1.86
C ILE A 34 -2.39 7.03 -2.64
N ALA A 35 -1.92 6.09 -3.44
CA ALA A 35 -0.91 6.30 -4.47
C ALA A 35 -1.37 5.63 -5.77
N VAL A 36 -1.10 6.27 -6.91
CA VAL A 36 -1.44 5.77 -8.25
C VAL A 36 -0.29 6.03 -9.21
N ILE A 37 -0.22 5.24 -10.27
CA ILE A 37 0.58 5.60 -11.45
C ILE A 37 -0.28 6.48 -12.35
N ASP A 38 0.14 7.74 -12.52
CA ASP A 38 -0.58 8.70 -13.34
C ASP A 38 -0.39 8.45 -14.85
N SER A 39 -1.08 9.24 -15.67
CA SER A 39 -1.01 9.11 -17.13
C SER A 39 0.36 9.47 -17.73
N ALA A 40 1.24 10.14 -16.98
CA ALA A 40 2.62 10.40 -17.36
C ALA A 40 3.56 9.25 -16.94
N GLY A 41 3.05 8.22 -16.26
CA GLY A 41 3.83 7.11 -15.72
C GLY A 41 4.52 7.44 -14.40
N ALA A 42 4.19 8.56 -13.76
CA ALA A 42 4.77 8.95 -12.48
C ALA A 42 3.94 8.41 -11.32
N LEU A 43 4.62 8.03 -10.24
CA LEU A 43 3.96 7.71 -8.98
C LEU A 43 3.51 9.02 -8.31
N ALA A 44 2.19 9.16 -8.11
CA ALA A 44 1.59 10.30 -7.46
C ALA A 44 0.66 9.84 -6.34
N GLY A 45 0.53 10.63 -5.28
CA GLY A 45 -0.25 10.23 -4.12
C GLY A 45 -0.74 11.38 -3.26
N SER A 46 -1.69 11.07 -2.39
CA SER A 46 -2.24 11.99 -1.41
C SER A 46 -2.53 11.26 -0.11
N LYS A 47 -2.31 11.94 1.00
CA LYS A 47 -2.49 11.42 2.36
C LYS A 47 -3.25 12.44 3.18
N ALA A 48 -4.00 12.00 4.19
CA ALA A 48 -4.69 12.87 5.11
C ALA A 48 -4.82 12.24 6.49
N GLU A 49 -4.45 12.98 7.53
CA GLU A 49 -4.81 12.70 8.91
C GLU A 49 -6.31 12.92 9.14
N GLY A 50 -6.92 11.98 9.85
CA GLY A 50 -8.33 11.95 10.21
C GLY A 50 -9.14 11.06 9.28
N LYS A 51 -10.41 11.44 9.10
CA LYS A 51 -11.38 10.66 8.33
C LYS A 51 -11.06 10.65 6.84
N LEU A 52 -11.47 9.58 6.16
CA LEU A 52 -11.35 9.37 4.71
C LEU A 52 -12.01 10.50 3.92
N SER A 53 -13.03 11.15 4.48
CA SER A 53 -13.66 12.34 3.89
C SER A 53 -12.66 13.49 3.66
N ARG A 54 -11.64 13.64 4.52
CA ARG A 54 -10.58 14.64 4.33
C ARG A 54 -9.68 14.31 3.15
N LEU A 55 -9.33 13.04 2.98
CA LEU A 55 -8.61 12.59 1.79
C LEU A 55 -9.44 12.86 0.52
N ALA A 56 -10.73 12.50 0.55
CA ALA A 56 -11.64 12.73 -0.58
C ALA A 56 -11.81 14.23 -0.92
N GLU A 57 -11.85 15.10 0.10
CA GLU A 57 -11.88 16.56 -0.09
C GLU A 57 -10.58 17.07 -0.71
N ARG A 58 -9.41 16.62 -0.23
CA ARG A 58 -8.11 16.99 -0.80
C ARG A 58 -7.99 16.58 -2.27
N LEU A 59 -8.45 15.37 -2.60
CA LEU A 59 -8.44 14.86 -3.99
C LEU A 59 -9.40 15.63 -4.90
N SER A 60 -10.52 16.14 -4.36
CA SER A 60 -11.49 16.94 -5.13
C SER A 60 -11.06 18.39 -5.34
N ASN A 61 -10.36 18.99 -4.36
CA ASN A 61 -10.00 20.41 -4.35
C ASN A 61 -8.61 20.70 -4.96
N GLY A 62 -7.78 19.67 -5.16
CA GLY A 62 -6.43 19.78 -5.72
C GLY A 62 -6.35 19.46 -7.21
N SER A 63 -5.13 19.15 -7.67
CA SER A 63 -4.94 18.53 -8.99
C SER A 63 -5.58 17.13 -8.97
N PRO A 64 -6.46 16.78 -9.92
CA PRO A 64 -7.09 15.48 -9.94
C PRO A 64 -6.03 14.38 -10.04
N LEU A 65 -5.92 13.59 -8.98
CA LEU A 65 -5.14 12.36 -9.02
C LEU A 65 -5.96 11.33 -9.83
N SER A 66 -5.35 10.73 -10.85
CA SER A 66 -6.01 9.76 -11.71
C SER A 66 -4.98 8.79 -12.26
N GLY A 67 -5.36 7.53 -12.40
CA GLY A 67 -4.44 6.48 -12.85
C GLY A 67 -5.11 5.12 -12.84
N ALA A 68 -4.72 4.23 -13.74
CA ALA A 68 -5.36 2.92 -13.88
C ALA A 68 -4.88 1.87 -12.86
N VAL A 69 -3.75 2.15 -12.21
CA VAL A 69 -3.12 1.29 -11.21
C VAL A 69 -2.90 2.08 -9.93
N GLY A 70 -3.28 1.52 -8.78
CA GLY A 70 -3.18 2.23 -7.51
C GLY A 70 -3.30 1.37 -6.26
N LEU A 71 -2.85 1.95 -5.15
CA LEU A 71 -2.95 1.43 -3.78
C LEU A 71 -3.58 2.47 -2.87
N GLY A 72 -4.43 2.02 -1.96
CA GLY A 72 -5.01 2.83 -0.89
C GLY A 72 -4.91 2.17 0.46
N HIS A 73 -4.93 3.01 1.50
CA HIS A 73 -4.83 2.55 2.87
C HIS A 73 -5.67 3.39 3.84
N THR A 74 -6.24 2.72 4.84
CA THR A 74 -6.70 3.34 6.09
C THR A 74 -5.86 2.81 7.24
N ARG A 75 -5.31 3.71 8.05
CA ARG A 75 -4.32 3.40 9.08
C ARG A 75 -4.90 3.54 10.48
N TRP A 76 -4.55 2.58 11.33
CA TRP A 76 -4.67 2.64 12.77
C TRP A 76 -3.27 2.62 13.37
N ALA A 77 -2.84 3.73 13.95
CA ALA A 77 -1.47 3.98 14.39
C ALA A 77 -1.03 3.03 15.51
N THR A 78 0.15 2.44 15.34
CA THR A 78 0.88 1.66 16.36
C THR A 78 2.23 2.33 16.66
N HIS A 79 2.99 2.67 15.63
CA HIS A 79 4.25 3.42 15.70
C HIS A 79 4.11 4.79 15.04
N GLY A 80 4.42 5.86 15.78
CA GLY A 80 4.27 7.25 15.32
C GLY A 80 2.83 7.76 15.39
N ALA A 81 2.67 9.00 15.88
CA ALA A 81 1.37 9.63 16.04
C ALA A 81 0.63 9.78 14.70
N PRO A 82 -0.72 9.80 14.69
CA PRO A 82 -1.48 10.15 13.49
C PRO A 82 -1.00 11.48 12.91
N SER A 83 -0.65 11.48 11.62
CA SER A 83 -0.22 12.64 10.86
C SER A 83 -0.18 12.29 9.37
N ASP A 84 -0.16 13.29 8.49
CA ASP A 84 0.02 13.08 7.05
C ASP A 84 1.34 12.34 6.74
N ALA A 85 2.42 12.62 7.49
CA ALA A 85 3.71 11.99 7.31
C ALA A 85 3.69 10.49 7.65
N ASN A 86 3.02 10.12 8.74
CA ASN A 86 2.91 8.72 9.20
C ASN A 86 1.75 7.95 8.53
N ALA A 87 0.86 8.61 7.81
CA ALA A 87 -0.14 7.94 6.99
C ALA A 87 0.54 7.16 5.85
N HIS A 88 -0.06 6.04 5.46
CA HIS A 88 0.36 5.28 4.29
C HIS A 88 -0.33 5.83 3.02
N PRO A 89 0.23 5.63 1.82
CA PRO A 89 1.47 4.90 1.51
C PRO A 89 2.77 5.60 1.96
N HIS A 90 3.80 4.82 2.28
CA HIS A 90 5.18 5.30 2.47
C HIS A 90 5.95 5.19 1.16
N LEU A 91 6.82 6.16 0.89
CA LEU A 91 7.64 6.22 -0.32
C LEU A 91 9.08 5.79 -0.03
N ASP A 92 9.77 5.31 -1.05
CA ASP A 92 11.23 5.18 -1.05
C ASP A 92 11.93 6.55 -1.17
N CYS A 93 13.27 6.57 -1.10
CA CYS A 93 14.00 7.85 -1.19
C CYS A 93 13.86 8.52 -2.57
N THR A 94 13.51 7.78 -3.63
CA THR A 94 13.37 8.34 -4.98
C THR A 94 11.95 8.73 -5.36
N GLY A 95 10.96 8.34 -4.56
CA GLY A 95 9.54 8.56 -4.84
C GLY A 95 8.99 7.69 -5.97
N ARG A 96 9.65 6.58 -6.30
CA ARG A 96 9.26 5.63 -7.36
C ARG A 96 8.62 4.35 -6.84
N ILE A 97 8.70 4.07 -5.55
CA ILE A 97 8.06 2.91 -4.89
C ILE A 97 7.18 3.41 -3.75
N ALA A 98 5.95 2.91 -3.68
CA ALA A 98 5.03 3.14 -2.56
C ALA A 98 4.62 1.83 -1.89
N VAL A 99 4.53 1.86 -0.55
CA VAL A 99 4.15 0.71 0.28
C VAL A 99 3.00 1.05 1.22
N VAL A 100 2.01 0.15 1.27
CA VAL A 100 0.98 0.11 2.31
C VAL A 100 1.14 -1.15 3.16
N HIS A 101 0.80 -1.06 4.45
CA HIS A 101 1.07 -2.14 5.41
C HIS A 101 0.00 -2.21 6.50
N ASN A 102 -0.41 -3.44 6.83
CA ASN A 102 -1.20 -3.80 7.99
C ASN A 102 -0.39 -4.76 8.84
N GLY A 103 -0.21 -4.46 10.12
CA GLY A 103 0.56 -5.31 11.02
C GLY A 103 1.65 -4.54 11.75
N ILE A 104 2.66 -5.26 12.22
CA ILE A 104 3.81 -4.71 12.94
C ILE A 104 5.09 -5.39 12.44
N ILE A 105 6.07 -4.56 12.07
CA ILE A 105 7.43 -5.01 11.77
C ILE A 105 8.26 -4.97 13.05
N GLU A 106 8.50 -6.12 13.67
CA GLU A 106 9.11 -6.22 15.00
C GLU A 106 10.59 -5.84 15.02
N ASN A 107 11.31 -6.11 13.93
CA ASN A 107 12.73 -5.77 13.79
C ASN A 107 12.96 -4.43 13.06
N TYR A 108 11.96 -3.53 13.01
CA TYR A 108 12.09 -2.26 12.30
C TYR A 108 13.24 -1.38 12.82
N SER A 109 13.55 -1.43 14.11
CA SER A 109 14.59 -0.58 14.72
C SER A 109 15.99 -0.93 14.20
N SER A 110 16.32 -2.23 14.09
CA SER A 110 17.59 -2.68 13.54
C SER A 110 17.67 -2.46 12.03
N LEU A 111 16.58 -2.69 11.30
CA LEU A 111 16.49 -2.40 9.87
C LEU A 111 16.68 -0.91 9.58
N ARG A 112 15.99 -0.04 10.33
CA ARG A 112 16.12 1.42 10.21
C ARG A 112 17.54 1.88 10.46
N ALA A 113 18.21 1.38 11.51
CA ALA A 113 19.59 1.75 11.80
C ALA A 113 20.53 1.39 10.63
N ARG A 114 20.43 0.16 10.10
CA ARG A 114 21.21 -0.27 8.92
C ARG A 114 20.92 0.57 7.68
N LEU A 115 19.65 0.86 7.40
CA LEU A 115 19.26 1.66 6.22
C LEU A 115 19.77 3.09 6.31
N ILE A 116 19.80 3.70 7.51
CA ILE A 116 20.41 5.01 7.74
C ILE A 116 21.92 4.96 7.47
N GLU A 117 22.62 3.92 7.93
CA GLU A 117 24.06 3.72 7.63
C GLU A 117 24.35 3.58 6.13
N LEU A 118 23.40 3.01 5.38
CA LEU A 118 23.46 2.90 3.92
C LEU A 118 23.04 4.19 3.18
N GLY A 119 22.62 5.23 3.90
CA GLY A 119 22.31 6.55 3.34
C GLY A 119 20.83 6.84 3.08
N HIS A 120 19.91 5.95 3.49
CA HIS A 120 18.47 6.21 3.35
C HIS A 120 18.00 7.28 4.34
N THR A 121 17.13 8.17 3.87
CA THR A 121 16.53 9.24 4.68
C THR A 121 15.08 8.91 5.00
N PHE A 122 14.76 8.79 6.29
CA PHE A 122 13.42 8.52 6.77
C PHE A 122 12.66 9.82 7.06
N ALA A 123 11.44 9.92 6.54
CA ALA A 123 10.52 11.04 6.72
C ALA A 123 9.44 10.80 7.79
N SER A 124 9.33 9.56 8.30
CA SER A 124 8.29 9.17 9.26
C SER A 124 8.87 8.48 10.49
N GLN A 125 7.98 8.17 11.43
CA GLN A 125 8.27 7.42 12.65
C GLN A 125 7.71 5.99 12.62
N THR A 126 7.17 5.57 11.48
CA THR A 126 6.50 4.27 11.37
C THR A 126 7.53 3.16 11.19
N ASP A 127 7.12 1.96 11.60
CA ASP A 127 7.77 0.72 11.26
C ASP A 127 7.60 0.41 9.76
N THR A 128 6.48 0.81 9.14
CA THR A 128 6.20 0.59 7.72
C THR A 128 7.24 1.20 6.78
N GLU A 129 7.78 2.39 7.08
CA GLU A 129 8.73 3.08 6.18
C GLU A 129 10.01 2.27 5.93
N VAL A 130 10.39 1.38 6.86
CA VAL A 130 11.53 0.48 6.63
C VAL A 130 11.29 -0.46 5.45
N LEU A 131 10.03 -0.82 5.17
CA LEU A 131 9.68 -1.69 4.05
C LEU A 131 9.94 -0.97 2.71
N ALA A 132 9.57 0.31 2.60
CA ALA A 132 9.78 1.08 1.38
C ALA A 132 11.28 1.18 1.04
N HIS A 133 12.11 1.50 2.03
CA HIS A 133 13.56 1.59 1.85
C HIS A 133 14.26 0.23 1.70
N LEU A 134 13.74 -0.84 2.32
CA LEU A 134 14.30 -2.17 2.14
C LEU A 134 14.00 -2.72 0.73
N ILE A 135 12.79 -2.46 0.21
CA ILE A 135 12.43 -2.80 -1.18
C ILE A 135 13.27 -1.97 -2.14
N GLU A 136 13.44 -0.67 -1.88
CA GLU A 136 14.36 0.19 -2.62
C GLU A 136 15.78 -0.37 -2.68
N LEU A 137 16.34 -0.82 -1.54
CA LEU A 137 17.68 -1.39 -1.45
C LEU A 137 17.83 -2.66 -2.31
N HIS A 138 16.79 -3.48 -2.40
CA HIS A 138 16.79 -4.73 -3.16
C HIS A 138 16.35 -4.58 -4.62
N TYR A 139 15.90 -3.40 -5.03
CA TYR A 139 15.35 -3.19 -6.36
C TYR A 139 16.44 -3.16 -7.42
N ASP A 140 16.44 -4.20 -8.26
CA ASP A 140 17.35 -4.39 -9.41
C ASP A 140 16.61 -4.39 -10.75
N GLY A 141 15.38 -3.85 -10.78
CA GLY A 141 14.49 -3.81 -11.93
C GLY A 141 13.35 -4.84 -11.89
N ALA A 142 13.34 -5.74 -10.91
CA ALA A 142 12.25 -6.69 -10.70
C ALA A 142 11.54 -6.45 -9.35
N LEU A 143 10.35 -5.84 -9.39
CA LEU A 143 9.63 -5.45 -8.17
C LEU A 143 9.27 -6.67 -7.31
N GLU A 144 8.81 -7.75 -7.94
CA GLU A 144 8.49 -9.01 -7.27
C GLU A 144 9.67 -9.53 -6.44
N GLU A 145 10.86 -9.58 -7.04
CA GLU A 145 12.06 -10.11 -6.39
C GLU A 145 12.56 -9.18 -5.28
N ALA A 146 12.48 -7.86 -5.48
CA ALA A 146 12.80 -6.88 -4.46
C ALA A 146 11.91 -7.04 -3.22
N VAL A 147 10.60 -7.24 -3.43
CA VAL A 147 9.65 -7.53 -2.34
C VAL A 147 9.99 -8.86 -1.68
N ARG A 148 10.23 -9.92 -2.45
CA ARG A 148 10.57 -11.26 -1.95
C ARG A 148 11.81 -11.24 -1.05
N ARG A 149 12.88 -10.55 -1.45
CA ARG A 149 14.11 -10.38 -0.65
C ARG A 149 13.85 -9.57 0.61
N SER A 150 13.07 -8.49 0.50
CA SER A 150 12.74 -7.63 1.63
C SER A 150 11.95 -8.36 2.71
N VAL A 151 10.92 -9.12 2.33
CA VAL A 151 10.07 -9.83 3.28
C VAL A 151 10.80 -10.99 3.99
N ALA A 152 11.88 -11.51 3.39
CA ALA A 152 12.73 -12.53 4.01
C ALA A 152 13.59 -11.99 5.18
N GLU A 153 13.85 -10.67 5.21
CA GLU A 153 14.61 -10.03 6.31
C GLU A 153 13.71 -9.50 7.44
N VAL A 154 12.40 -9.40 7.18
CA VAL A 154 11.41 -8.84 8.09
C VAL A 154 10.94 -9.88 9.12
N ARG A 155 10.74 -9.42 10.36
CA ARG A 155 10.11 -10.19 11.44
C ARG A 155 8.83 -9.52 11.89
N GLY A 156 7.85 -10.33 12.25
CA GLY A 156 6.55 -9.87 12.73
C GLY A 156 5.41 -10.33 11.83
N ALA A 157 4.22 -9.82 12.13
CA ALA A 157 3.01 -10.10 11.39
C ALA A 157 2.70 -8.91 10.47
N TYR A 158 2.63 -9.15 9.16
CA TYR A 158 2.32 -8.13 8.16
C TYR A 158 1.42 -8.63 7.03
N ALA A 159 0.71 -7.69 6.43
CA ALA A 159 0.15 -7.77 5.09
C ALA A 159 0.53 -6.46 4.40
N LEU A 160 1.09 -6.53 3.20
CA LEU A 160 1.59 -5.34 2.51
C LEU A 160 1.18 -5.34 1.04
N GLY A 161 1.13 -4.15 0.46
CA GLY A 161 0.96 -3.91 -0.97
C GLY A 161 2.00 -2.92 -1.45
N VAL A 162 2.53 -3.14 -2.65
CA VAL A 162 3.63 -2.39 -3.24
C VAL A 162 3.30 -2.03 -4.69
N ILE A 163 3.57 -0.78 -5.05
CA ILE A 163 3.42 -0.21 -6.38
C ILE A 163 4.72 0.50 -6.76
N SER A 164 5.11 0.43 -8.04
CA SER A 164 6.27 1.17 -8.53
C SER A 164 5.98 1.83 -9.87
N SER A 165 6.50 3.04 -10.08
CA SER A 165 6.48 3.69 -11.39
C SER A 165 7.42 3.02 -12.41
N ASP A 166 8.42 2.29 -11.92
CA ASP A 166 9.37 1.56 -12.77
C ASP A 166 8.79 0.20 -13.23
N ASP A 167 7.69 -0.26 -12.60
CA ASP A 167 6.92 -1.46 -12.96
C ASP A 167 5.41 -1.16 -12.90
N PRO A 168 4.89 -0.32 -13.83
CA PRO A 168 3.54 0.23 -13.74
C PRO A 168 2.43 -0.77 -14.03
N ASP A 169 2.77 -1.92 -14.63
CA ASP A 169 1.84 -2.97 -15.02
C ASP A 169 1.63 -4.01 -13.91
N HIS A 170 2.27 -3.85 -12.75
CA HIS A 170 2.15 -4.81 -11.66
C HIS A 170 1.91 -4.15 -10.30
N LEU A 171 1.15 -4.85 -9.46
CA LEU A 171 1.14 -4.64 -8.01
C LEU A 171 1.63 -5.93 -7.33
N VAL A 172 2.42 -5.76 -6.27
CA VAL A 172 2.94 -6.88 -5.48
C VAL A 172 2.39 -6.83 -4.08
N PHE A 173 1.86 -7.95 -3.59
CA PHE A 173 1.31 -8.10 -2.25
C PHE A 173 1.95 -9.29 -1.54
N ALA A 174 2.17 -9.17 -0.23
CA ALA A 174 2.68 -10.27 0.57
C ALA A 174 1.95 -10.34 1.92
N ARG A 175 1.79 -11.55 2.45
CA ARG A 175 1.13 -11.80 3.73
C ARG A 175 1.94 -12.76 4.60
N ASN A 176 2.11 -12.39 5.87
CA ASN A 176 2.64 -13.23 6.92
C ASN A 176 1.97 -12.82 8.25
N GLY A 177 0.93 -13.51 8.70
CA GLY A 177 0.43 -13.49 10.07
C GLY A 177 -0.56 -12.37 10.39
N ALA A 178 -0.67 -11.34 9.55
CA ALA A 178 -1.58 -10.23 9.76
C ALA A 178 -2.93 -10.39 9.03
N SER A 179 -3.61 -9.25 8.83
CA SER A 179 -4.91 -9.14 8.16
C SER A 179 -4.95 -9.97 6.86
N PRO A 180 -6.08 -10.64 6.56
CA PRO A 180 -6.23 -11.36 5.29
C PRO A 180 -5.91 -10.47 4.10
N LEU A 181 -5.48 -11.05 3.00
CA LEU A 181 -5.49 -10.41 1.69
C LEU A 181 -6.37 -11.25 0.77
N VAL A 182 -7.26 -10.59 0.05
CA VAL A 182 -8.23 -11.21 -0.84
C VAL A 182 -8.07 -10.61 -2.23
N LEU A 183 -7.76 -11.45 -3.21
CA LEU A 183 -7.74 -11.12 -4.62
C LEU A 183 -9.15 -11.26 -5.18
N GLY A 184 -9.75 -10.17 -5.65
CA GLY A 184 -10.94 -10.16 -6.49
C GLY A 184 -10.56 -10.12 -7.96
N ILE A 185 -11.19 -10.97 -8.79
CA ILE A 185 -10.93 -11.04 -10.23
C ILE A 185 -12.14 -10.53 -11.00
N GLY A 186 -12.01 -9.38 -11.67
CA GLY A 186 -13.00 -8.78 -12.55
C GLY A 186 -12.83 -9.17 -14.02
N ASP A 187 -13.42 -8.38 -14.92
CA ASP A 187 -13.23 -8.51 -16.37
C ASP A 187 -12.12 -7.57 -16.84
N GLY A 188 -10.92 -8.12 -17.08
CA GLY A 188 -9.73 -7.33 -17.44
C GLY A 188 -9.23 -6.39 -16.35
N GLU A 189 -9.53 -6.71 -15.08
CA GLU A 189 -9.12 -5.94 -13.91
C GLU A 189 -9.02 -6.85 -12.67
N MET A 190 -8.17 -6.45 -11.73
CA MET A 190 -7.96 -7.13 -10.46
C MET A 190 -8.03 -6.16 -9.29
N PHE A 191 -8.53 -6.67 -8.17
CA PHE A 191 -8.68 -5.95 -6.92
C PHE A 191 -7.97 -6.75 -5.84
N VAL A 192 -7.26 -6.09 -4.95
CA VAL A 192 -6.75 -6.74 -3.74
C VAL A 192 -7.23 -5.95 -2.55
N ALA A 193 -7.77 -6.62 -1.54
CA ALA A 193 -8.20 -5.93 -0.33
C ALA A 193 -7.89 -6.73 0.93
N SER A 194 -7.76 -6.03 2.05
CA SER A 194 -7.61 -6.69 3.35
C SER A 194 -8.91 -7.26 3.93
N ASP A 195 -9.99 -7.19 3.15
CA ASP A 195 -11.31 -7.71 3.51
C ASP A 195 -12.20 -7.88 2.28
N THR A 196 -13.03 -8.92 2.28
CA THR A 196 -13.97 -9.21 1.19
C THR A 196 -15.01 -8.10 0.94
N PRO A 197 -15.64 -7.46 1.95
CA PRO A 197 -16.63 -6.41 1.72
C PRO A 197 -16.16 -5.25 0.84
N ALA A 198 -14.85 -4.98 0.79
CA ALA A 198 -14.27 -3.94 -0.05
C ALA A 198 -14.35 -4.26 -1.56
N ILE A 199 -14.34 -5.55 -1.93
CA ILE A 199 -14.33 -6.00 -3.33
C ILE A 199 -15.69 -6.51 -3.84
N LEU A 200 -16.62 -6.84 -2.95
CA LEU A 200 -17.97 -7.35 -3.30
C LEU A 200 -18.78 -6.52 -4.32
N PRO A 201 -18.65 -5.17 -4.40
CA PRO A 201 -19.33 -4.39 -5.43
C PRO A 201 -18.80 -4.64 -6.85
N TYR A 202 -17.57 -5.11 -6.96
CA TYR A 202 -16.85 -5.22 -8.24
C TYR A 202 -16.80 -6.65 -8.75
N THR A 203 -16.68 -7.63 -7.85
CA THR A 203 -16.63 -9.04 -8.23
C THR A 203 -17.06 -9.94 -7.08
N ARG A 204 -17.48 -11.16 -7.45
CA ARG A 204 -17.74 -12.28 -6.53
C ARG A 204 -16.74 -13.41 -6.69
N ARG A 205 -15.82 -13.30 -7.66
CA ARG A 205 -14.73 -14.26 -7.86
C ARG A 205 -13.57 -13.81 -7.01
N GLU A 206 -13.31 -14.51 -5.92
CA GLU A 206 -12.24 -14.16 -5.00
C GLU A 206 -11.33 -15.34 -4.68
N ILE A 207 -10.06 -15.02 -4.41
CA ILE A 207 -9.04 -15.94 -3.91
C ILE A 207 -8.46 -15.31 -2.66
N VAL A 208 -8.52 -16.02 -1.54
CA VAL A 208 -7.91 -15.58 -0.29
C VAL A 208 -6.45 -16.05 -0.27
N LEU A 209 -5.51 -15.11 -0.11
CA LEU A 209 -4.10 -15.43 0.04
C LEU A 209 -3.86 -16.20 1.34
N ALA A 210 -3.16 -17.32 1.24
CA ALA A 210 -2.73 -18.09 2.38
C ALA A 210 -1.57 -17.41 3.11
N GLU A 211 -1.25 -17.97 4.27
CA GLU A 211 -0.13 -17.52 5.10
C GLU A 211 1.20 -17.78 4.39
N GLY A 212 2.08 -16.77 4.38
CA GLY A 212 3.40 -16.84 3.74
C GLY A 212 3.38 -16.68 2.22
N GLU A 213 2.20 -16.44 1.63
CA GLU A 213 2.08 -16.25 0.19
C GLU A 213 2.38 -14.81 -0.24
N MET A 214 2.90 -14.72 -1.46
CA MET A 214 3.07 -13.48 -2.21
C MET A 214 2.26 -13.58 -3.50
N LEU A 215 1.65 -12.46 -3.88
CA LEU A 215 0.81 -12.32 -5.06
C LEU A 215 1.36 -11.18 -5.92
N VAL A 216 1.47 -11.43 -7.21
CA VAL A 216 1.67 -10.40 -8.23
C VAL A 216 0.39 -10.34 -9.07
N VAL A 217 -0.14 -9.13 -9.28
CA VAL A 217 -1.28 -8.88 -10.16
C VAL A 217 -0.89 -7.90 -11.26
N GLY A 218 -1.27 -8.20 -12.50
CA GLY A 218 -1.07 -7.42 -13.72
C GLY A 218 -1.99 -7.87 -14.84
#